data_AF-A0A1L8N3U9-F1
#
_entry.id   AF-A0A1L8N3U9-F1
#
_cell.length_a   1.000
_cell.length_b   1.000
_cell.length_c   1.000
_cell.angle_alpha   90.00
_cell.angle_beta   90.00
_cell.angle_gamma   90.00
#
_symmetry.space_group_name_H-M   'P 1'
#
loop_
_entity.id
_entity.type
_entity.pdbx_description
1 polymer ?
#
loop_
_entity_poly.entity_id
_entity_poly.type
_entity_poly.pdbx_seq_one_letter_code
_entity_poly.pdbx_strand_id
1 'polypeptide(L)'
;MADVNHVILIGRLTRDAELKYTSGGFPVSNFSIAINRRRKNGDQWLDEVHYFDITLFGKAGESLKPYLLKGKQIAVDGELRQDRWEKDGQSRSKVYIAANNVQLLGGNNGQSGNAGGYNSEANSGGYSQNNNAPNNSYQQHSEQNNFKGQQSYAPQKNNYNAEAQYGGNDATFTEDIPF
;
A
#
# COMPACT_ATOMS: atom_id res chain seq x y z
N MET A 1 -23.09 16.98 -10.07
CA MET A 1 -22.66 16.31 -8.81
C MET A 1 -21.16 16.04 -8.87
N ALA A 2 -20.51 15.63 -7.78
CA ALA A 2 -19.14 15.13 -7.81
C ALA A 2 -19.15 13.64 -7.48
N ASP A 3 -18.90 12.81 -8.48
CA ASP A 3 -18.78 11.36 -8.30
C ASP A 3 -17.45 11.01 -7.62
N VAL A 4 -17.43 9.90 -6.89
CA VAL A 4 -16.24 9.44 -6.16
C VAL A 4 -15.71 8.16 -6.79
N ASN A 5 -14.45 8.19 -7.21
CA ASN A 5 -13.70 7.02 -7.66
C ASN A 5 -12.37 6.99 -6.92
N HIS A 6 -12.20 6.00 -6.05
CA HIS A 6 -11.00 5.87 -5.23
C HIS A 6 -10.74 4.39 -4.91
N VAL A 7 -9.48 3.99 -5.01
CA VAL A 7 -9.02 2.61 -4.79
C VAL A 7 -7.78 2.63 -3.91
N ILE A 8 -7.83 1.86 -2.82
CA ILE A 8 -6.66 1.59 -1.97
C ILE A 8 -6.42 0.08 -1.95
N LEU A 9 -5.23 -0.34 -2.35
CA LEU A 9 -4.84 -1.75 -2.34
C LEU A 9 -3.49 -1.95 -1.68
N ILE A 10 -3.34 -3.08 -0.99
CA ILE A 10 -2.04 -3.58 -0.52
C ILE A 10 -1.87 -4.99 -1.06
N GLY A 11 -0.79 -5.20 -1.82
CA GLY A 11 -0.53 -6.47 -2.47
C GLY A 11 0.94 -6.66 -2.79
N ARG A 12 1.26 -7.78 -3.42
CA ARG A 12 2.63 -8.09 -3.87
C ARG A 12 2.70 -8.09 -5.38
N LEU A 13 3.76 -7.51 -5.94
CA LEU A 13 3.99 -7.56 -7.38
C LEU A 13 4.14 -9.01 -7.84
N THR A 14 3.46 -9.37 -8.91
CA THR A 14 3.56 -10.72 -9.51
C THR A 14 4.72 -10.85 -10.49
N ARG A 15 5.17 -9.71 -11.02
CA ARG A 15 6.30 -9.52 -11.94
C ARG A 15 6.93 -8.15 -11.71
N ASP A 16 8.15 -7.96 -12.21
CA ASP A 16 8.82 -6.66 -12.20
C ASP A 16 8.03 -5.63 -13.01
N ALA A 17 8.11 -4.36 -12.63
CA ALA A 17 7.45 -3.29 -13.35
C ALA A 17 8.11 -3.01 -14.71
N GLU A 18 7.27 -2.82 -15.73
CA GLU A 18 7.66 -2.46 -17.09
C GLU A 18 7.50 -0.95 -17.29
N LEU A 19 8.60 -0.24 -17.51
CA LEU A 19 8.57 1.17 -17.90
C LEU A 19 8.46 1.27 -19.43
N LYS A 20 7.47 2.01 -19.89
CA LYS A 20 7.23 2.35 -21.30
C LYS A 20 7.10 3.86 -21.42
N TYR A 21 7.36 4.38 -22.60
CA TYR A 21 7.12 5.79 -22.92
C TYR A 21 6.00 5.86 -23.95
N THR A 22 5.06 6.76 -23.76
CA THR A 22 4.05 7.05 -24.79
C THR A 22 4.68 7.74 -25.99
N SER A 23 3.95 7.87 -27.10
CA SER A 23 4.41 8.61 -28.29
C SER A 23 4.80 10.07 -27.99
N GLY A 24 4.25 10.66 -26.93
CA GLY A 24 4.60 12.00 -26.46
C GLY A 24 5.78 12.04 -25.47
N GLY A 25 6.48 10.93 -25.26
CA GLY A 25 7.59 10.84 -24.30
C GLY A 25 7.16 10.78 -22.83
N PHE A 26 5.87 10.56 -22.55
CA PHE A 26 5.38 10.48 -21.19
C PHE A 26 5.67 9.10 -20.59
N PRO A 27 6.35 8.99 -19.45
CA PRO A 27 6.68 7.70 -18.84
C PRO A 27 5.43 7.04 -18.21
N VAL A 28 5.33 5.73 -18.40
CA VAL A 28 4.24 4.88 -17.92
C VAL A 28 4.83 3.58 -17.39
N SER A 29 4.68 3.33 -16.09
CA SER A 29 5.12 2.11 -15.43
C SER A 29 3.94 1.18 -15.22
N ASN A 30 3.97 0.00 -15.84
CA ASN A 30 2.91 -0.99 -15.76
C ASN A 30 3.37 -2.21 -14.95
N PHE A 31 2.53 -2.62 -14.00
CA PHE A 31 2.78 -3.80 -13.17
C PHE A 31 1.45 -4.39 -12.71
N SER A 32 1.51 -5.57 -12.09
CA SER A 32 0.33 -6.19 -11.50
C SER A 32 0.62 -6.71 -10.12
N ILE A 33 -0.37 -6.59 -9.23
CA ILE A 33 -0.29 -7.11 -7.87
C ILE A 33 -1.24 -8.29 -7.68
N ALA A 34 -0.84 -9.19 -6.78
CA ALA A 34 -1.69 -10.21 -6.22
C ALA A 34 -2.13 -9.81 -4.79
N ILE A 35 -3.40 -10.03 -4.50
CA ILE A 35 -4.00 -9.88 -3.17
C ILE A 35 -4.68 -11.18 -2.80
N ASN A 36 -4.19 -11.80 -1.73
CA ASN A 36 -4.74 -13.05 -1.24
C ASN A 36 -5.86 -12.77 -0.24
N ARG A 37 -6.95 -13.50 -0.36
CA ARG A 37 -8.09 -13.48 0.57
C ARG A 37 -8.43 -14.91 0.94
N ARG A 38 -8.65 -15.17 2.23
CA ARG A 38 -9.18 -16.45 2.69
C ARG A 38 -10.70 -16.34 2.82
N ARG A 39 -11.43 -17.29 2.22
CA ARG A 39 -12.89 -17.38 2.29
C ARG A 39 -13.30 -18.73 2.83
N LYS A 40 -14.40 -18.77 3.60
CA LYS A 40 -14.97 -20.01 4.12
C LYS A 40 -15.96 -20.56 3.10
N ASN A 41 -15.89 -21.86 2.82
CA ASN A 41 -16.84 -22.60 2.00
C ASN A 41 -17.27 -23.86 2.76
N GLY A 42 -18.43 -23.82 3.41
CA GLY A 42 -18.83 -24.84 4.38
C GLY A 42 -17.83 -24.91 5.54
N ASP A 43 -17.29 -26.10 5.80
CA ASP A 43 -16.30 -26.33 6.87
C ASP A 43 -14.84 -26.15 6.41
N GLN A 44 -14.61 -25.86 5.12
CA GLN A 44 -13.27 -25.69 4.58
C GLN A 44 -12.93 -24.21 4.35
N TRP A 45 -11.65 -23.87 4.54
CA TRP A 45 -11.12 -22.57 4.16
C TRP A 45 -10.43 -22.67 2.80
N LEU A 46 -10.80 -21.79 1.88
CA LEU A 46 -10.18 -21.68 0.56
C LEU A 46 -9.40 -20.37 0.46
N ASP A 47 -8.22 -20.47 -0.17
CA ASP A 47 -7.42 -19.32 -0.54
C ASP A 47 -7.84 -18.85 -1.94
N GLU A 48 -8.19 -17.58 -2.06
CA GLU A 48 -8.50 -16.91 -3.31
C GLU A 48 -7.47 -15.82 -3.56
N VAL A 49 -7.04 -15.68 -4.82
CA VAL A 49 -6.08 -14.66 -5.22
C VAL A 49 -6.72 -13.76 -6.27
N HIS A 50 -6.72 -12.47 -6.01
CA HIS A 50 -7.13 -11.45 -6.96
C HIS A 50 -5.91 -10.79 -7.58
N TYR A 51 -5.97 -10.60 -8.90
CA TYR A 51 -4.91 -9.95 -9.66
C TYR A 51 -5.41 -8.63 -10.21
N PHE A 52 -4.64 -7.56 -9.99
CA PHE A 52 -5.00 -6.23 -10.45
C PHE A 52 -3.85 -5.64 -11.27
N ASP A 53 -4.19 -5.16 -12.46
CA ASP A 53 -3.28 -4.38 -13.29
C ASP A 53 -3.26 -2.92 -12.82
N ILE A 54 -2.05 -2.39 -12.65
CA ILE A 54 -1.81 -1.03 -12.18
C ILE A 54 -0.92 -0.30 -13.18
N THR A 55 -1.29 0.92 -13.47
CA THR A 55 -0.54 1.85 -14.31
C THR A 55 -0.18 3.08 -13.49
N LEU A 56 1.12 3.33 -13.33
CA LEU A 56 1.64 4.52 -12.67
C LEU A 56 2.25 5.45 -13.71
N PHE A 57 1.73 6.67 -13.76
CA PHE A 57 2.05 7.67 -14.76
C PHE A 57 3.14 8.64 -14.28
N GLY A 58 3.85 9.24 -15.24
CA GLY A 58 4.76 10.34 -14.98
C GLY A 58 6.04 9.94 -14.23
N LYS A 59 6.69 10.93 -13.63
CA LYS A 59 8.01 10.78 -12.99
C LYS A 59 8.02 9.78 -11.84
N ALA A 60 6.88 9.58 -11.17
CA ALA A 60 6.74 8.58 -10.12
C ALA A 60 6.94 7.16 -10.68
N GLY A 61 6.39 6.86 -11.87
CA GLY A 61 6.54 5.58 -12.55
C GLY A 61 8.00 5.27 -12.88
N GLU A 62 8.72 6.26 -13.39
CA GLU A 62 10.16 6.15 -13.70
C GLU A 62 11.01 5.98 -12.44
N SER A 63 10.77 6.81 -11.41
CA SER A 63 11.56 6.84 -10.19
C SER A 63 11.38 5.58 -9.33
N LEU A 64 10.16 5.01 -9.32
CA LEU A 64 9.86 3.82 -8.51
C LEU A 64 10.19 2.51 -9.24
N LYS A 65 10.27 2.50 -10.58
CA LYS A 65 10.54 1.28 -11.35
C LYS A 65 11.70 0.43 -10.81
N PRO A 66 12.87 0.98 -10.40
CA PRO A 66 13.98 0.18 -9.87
C PRO A 66 13.64 -0.62 -8.60
N TYR A 67 12.65 -0.17 -7.84
CA TYR A 67 12.23 -0.77 -6.58
C TYR A 67 10.99 -1.66 -6.73
N LEU A 68 10.26 -1.52 -7.84
CA LEU A 68 9.06 -2.31 -8.15
C LEU A 68 9.43 -3.65 -8.79
N LEU A 69 9.98 -4.54 -7.94
CA LEU A 69 10.40 -5.89 -8.32
C LEU A 69 9.36 -6.94 -7.90
N LYS A 70 9.38 -8.10 -8.57
CA LYS A 70 8.55 -9.25 -8.25
C LYS A 70 8.63 -9.60 -6.76
N GLY A 71 7.47 -9.86 -6.16
CA GLY A 71 7.33 -10.21 -4.75
C GLY A 71 7.39 -9.02 -3.78
N LYS A 72 7.82 -7.83 -4.22
CA LYS A 72 7.78 -6.63 -3.36
C LYS A 72 6.35 -6.31 -2.98
N GLN A 73 6.15 -5.99 -1.70
CA GLN A 73 4.86 -5.57 -1.19
C GLN A 73 4.74 -4.07 -1.34
N ILE A 74 3.58 -3.60 -1.81
CA ILE A 74 3.31 -2.19 -2.03
C ILE A 74 1.91 -1.83 -1.54
N ALA A 75 1.74 -0.58 -1.13
CA ALA A 75 0.44 0.07 -1.03
C ALA A 75 0.23 0.95 -2.27
N VAL A 76 -0.99 0.94 -2.80
CA VAL A 76 -1.40 1.65 -4.00
C VAL A 76 -2.62 2.48 -3.66
N ASP A 77 -2.56 3.76 -3.97
CA ASP A 77 -3.68 4.70 -3.96
C ASP A 77 -3.92 5.13 -5.41
N GLY A 78 -5.16 5.04 -5.87
CA GLY A 78 -5.51 5.39 -7.23
C GLY A 78 -7.01 5.40 -7.49
N GLU A 79 -7.34 5.17 -8.76
CA GLU A 79 -8.72 5.16 -9.26
C GLU A 79 -8.89 4.06 -10.30
N LEU A 80 -10.10 3.54 -10.46
CA LEU A 80 -10.42 2.63 -11.56
C LEU A 80 -10.55 3.41 -12.87
N ARG A 81 -9.90 2.94 -13.92
CA ARG A 81 -10.09 3.43 -15.28
C ARG A 81 -10.53 2.30 -16.19
N GLN A 82 -11.46 2.62 -17.09
CA GLN A 82 -11.89 1.73 -18.15
C GLN A 82 -11.51 2.35 -19.49
N ASP A 83 -10.57 1.72 -20.18
CA ASP A 83 -10.26 2.08 -21.56
C ASP A 83 -11.09 1.22 -22.51
N ARG A 84 -11.58 1.82 -23.60
CA ARG A 84 -12.25 1.14 -24.71
C ARG A 84 -11.56 1.54 -26.01
N TRP A 85 -11.27 0.55 -26.85
CA TRP A 85 -10.63 0.78 -28.15
C TRP A 85 -11.02 -0.33 -29.12
N GLU A 86 -10.85 -0.09 -30.41
CA GLU A 86 -11.02 -1.13 -31.43
C GLU A 86 -9.67 -1.69 -31.85
N LYS A 87 -9.61 -3.01 -32.04
CA LYS A 87 -8.45 -3.69 -32.59
C LYS A 87 -8.94 -4.80 -33.52
N ASP A 88 -8.46 -4.78 -34.77
CA ASP A 88 -8.83 -5.75 -35.81
C ASP A 88 -10.36 -5.82 -36.05
N GLY A 89 -11.04 -4.66 -35.99
CA GLY A 89 -12.50 -4.55 -36.16
C GLY A 89 -13.33 -5.05 -34.98
N GLN A 90 -12.70 -5.42 -33.85
CA GLN A 90 -13.38 -5.84 -32.63
C GLN A 90 -13.22 -4.81 -31.52
N SER A 91 -14.34 -4.43 -30.89
CA SER A 91 -14.33 -3.59 -29.69
C SER A 91 -13.69 -4.34 -28.51
N ARG A 92 -12.72 -3.71 -27.86
CA ARG A 92 -12.01 -4.19 -26.68
C ARG A 92 -12.23 -3.21 -25.54
N SER A 93 -12.21 -3.73 -24.31
CA SER A 93 -12.17 -2.91 -23.12
C SER A 93 -11.24 -3.50 -22.08
N LYS A 94 -10.65 -2.63 -21.26
CA LYS A 94 -9.82 -3.03 -20.13
C LYS A 94 -10.12 -2.13 -18.95
N VAL A 95 -10.33 -2.75 -17.79
CA VAL A 95 -10.34 -2.06 -16.51
C VAL A 95 -8.97 -2.22 -15.87
N TYR A 96 -8.39 -1.12 -15.38
CA TYR A 96 -7.13 -1.10 -14.67
C TYR A 96 -7.16 -0.01 -13.59
N ILE A 97 -6.15 -0.01 -12.73
CA ILE A 97 -6.00 1.00 -11.68
C ILE A 97 -4.98 2.01 -12.15
N ALA A 98 -5.38 3.26 -12.30
CA ALA A 98 -4.46 4.37 -12.45
C ALA A 98 -3.99 4.80 -11.06
N ALA A 99 -2.72 4.51 -10.75
CA ALA A 99 -2.16 4.84 -9.45
C ALA A 99 -1.78 6.33 -9.39
N ASN A 100 -2.27 7.01 -8.35
CA ASN A 100 -1.87 8.36 -7.96
C ASN A 100 -0.63 8.31 -7.07
N ASN A 101 -0.56 7.32 -6.17
CA ASN A 101 0.56 7.14 -5.26
C ASN A 101 0.85 5.65 -5.07
N VAL A 102 2.15 5.33 -4.92
CA VAL A 102 2.62 3.98 -4.61
C VAL A 102 3.66 4.07 -3.51
N GLN A 103 3.42 3.32 -2.43
CA GLN A 103 4.35 3.22 -1.31
C GLN A 103 4.94 1.82 -1.26
N LEU A 104 6.27 1.74 -1.17
CA LEU A 104 6.98 0.48 -0.99
C LEU A 104 6.84 0.04 0.47
N LEU A 105 6.49 -1.23 0.69
CA LEU A 105 6.35 -1.83 2.01
C LEU A 105 7.44 -2.90 2.21
N GLY A 106 7.94 -3.02 3.44
CA GLY A 106 8.88 -4.09 3.82
C GLY A 106 10.37 -3.74 3.69
N GLY A 107 10.75 -2.50 4.04
CA GLY A 107 12.13 -2.08 4.18
C GLY A 107 12.64 -2.17 5.63
N ASN A 108 12.78 -3.38 6.19
CA ASN A 108 13.82 -3.57 7.19
C ASN A 108 15.11 -3.80 6.42
N ASN A 109 15.74 -2.72 5.97
CA ASN A 109 17.20 -2.69 5.88
C ASN A 109 17.69 -2.79 7.32
N GLY A 110 17.64 -3.99 7.88
CA GLY A 110 18.64 -4.42 8.83
C GLY A 110 19.94 -4.27 8.07
N GLN A 111 20.55 -3.10 8.22
CA GLN A 111 21.98 -2.89 8.12
C GLN A 111 22.62 -3.84 9.15
N SER A 112 22.57 -5.15 8.88
CA SER A 112 23.61 -6.07 9.28
C SER A 112 24.79 -5.61 8.46
N GLY A 113 25.44 -4.56 8.98
CA GLY A 113 26.74 -4.13 8.53
C GLY A 113 27.59 -5.39 8.53
N ASN A 114 27.87 -5.87 7.33
CA ASN A 114 29.03 -6.67 7.05
C ASN A 114 30.25 -5.75 7.30
N ALA A 115 30.49 -5.42 8.57
CA ALA A 115 31.75 -4.89 9.04
C ALA A 115 32.65 -6.12 9.15
N GLY A 116 33.29 -6.45 8.03
CA GLY A 116 34.38 -7.41 7.99
C GLY A 116 35.37 -7.05 9.08
N GLY A 117 35.48 -7.95 10.07
CA GLY A 117 36.49 -7.88 11.11
C GLY A 117 37.87 -8.09 10.48
N TYR A 118 38.51 -7.00 10.07
CA TYR A 118 39.94 -6.96 9.86
C TYR A 118 40.60 -6.71 11.20
N ASN A 119 41.15 -7.78 11.75
CA ASN A 119 42.06 -7.77 12.87
C ASN A 119 43.34 -7.05 12.41
N SER A 120 43.56 -5.81 12.88
CA SER A 120 44.79 -5.05 12.65
C SER A 120 45.37 -4.69 14.00
N GLU A 121 46.35 -5.49 14.39
CA GLU A 121 47.24 -5.29 15.51
C GLU A 121 48.18 -4.12 15.21
N ALA A 122 48.11 -3.03 15.99
CA ALA A 122 49.07 -1.94 15.91
C ALA A 122 49.24 -1.22 17.26
N ASN A 123 50.29 -1.64 17.94
CA ASN A 123 51.12 -0.95 18.91
C ASN A 123 51.36 0.56 18.59
N SER A 124 51.16 1.46 19.56
CA SER A 124 52.08 2.57 19.90
C SER A 124 51.43 3.57 20.87
N GLY A 125 52.10 3.83 21.99
CA GLY A 125 51.74 4.87 22.94
C GLY A 125 51.97 6.30 22.43
N GLY A 126 51.40 7.27 23.15
CA GLY A 126 51.61 8.70 22.90
C GLY A 126 50.62 9.59 23.66
N TYR A 127 51.15 10.30 24.65
CA TYR A 127 50.52 11.22 25.59
C TYR A 127 49.59 12.29 24.99
N SER A 128 48.48 12.61 25.66
CA SER A 128 48.02 14.00 25.79
C SER A 128 47.17 14.19 27.04
N GLN A 129 47.73 14.98 27.95
CA GLN A 129 47.18 15.39 29.23
C GLN A 129 46.67 16.81 29.06
N ASN A 130 45.37 17.06 29.27
CA ASN A 130 44.96 18.37 29.78
C ASN A 130 43.67 18.28 30.60
N ASN A 131 43.81 18.70 31.85
CA ASN A 131 42.78 18.85 32.86
C ASN A 131 42.04 20.18 32.65
N ASN A 132 40.72 20.18 32.61
CA ASN A 132 39.96 21.23 33.31
C ASN A 132 38.52 20.78 33.60
N ALA A 133 38.22 20.57 34.87
CA ALA A 133 36.86 20.48 35.39
C ALA A 133 36.55 21.80 36.12
N PRO A 134 35.28 22.25 36.11
CA PRO A 134 34.63 22.35 37.40
C PRO A 134 33.24 21.69 37.46
N ASN A 135 33.09 21.01 38.59
CA ASN A 135 31.90 20.50 39.25
C ASN A 135 30.72 21.49 39.26
N ASN A 136 29.52 21.03 38.88
CA ASN A 136 28.30 21.52 39.54
C ASN A 136 27.18 20.46 39.53
N SER A 137 26.81 20.07 40.74
CA SER A 137 25.81 19.08 41.11
C SER A 137 24.50 19.76 41.49
N TYR A 138 23.38 19.46 40.82
CA TYR A 138 22.05 19.56 41.43
C TYR A 138 21.06 18.54 40.82
N GLN A 139 20.66 17.61 41.69
CA GLN A 139 19.29 17.13 41.97
C GLN A 139 18.44 16.55 40.84
N GLN A 140 18.39 15.22 40.91
CA GLN A 140 17.35 14.29 40.46
C GLN A 140 15.96 14.70 41.01
N HIS A 141 14.99 14.91 40.11
CA HIS A 141 13.56 14.82 40.43
C HIS A 141 12.94 13.76 39.54
N SER A 142 12.23 12.84 40.17
CA SER A 142 11.48 11.76 39.54
C SER A 142 10.03 12.22 39.38
N GLU A 143 9.52 12.21 38.16
CA GLU A 143 8.08 12.34 37.92
C GLU A 143 7.58 11.10 37.19
N GLN A 144 6.88 10.30 37.99
CA GLN A 144 6.14 9.10 37.66
C GLN A 144 4.83 9.50 36.98
N ASN A 145 4.75 9.39 35.65
CA ASN A 145 3.50 9.61 34.94
C ASN A 145 2.64 8.35 34.92
N ASN A 146 1.54 8.44 35.65
CA ASN A 146 0.51 7.45 35.91
C ASN A 146 -0.64 7.67 34.90
N PHE A 147 -0.72 6.89 33.84
CA PHE A 147 -1.85 6.90 32.91
C PHE A 147 -2.77 5.70 33.17
N LYS A 148 -3.76 5.91 34.05
CA LYS A 148 -5.00 5.12 34.12
C LYS A 148 -6.11 5.94 33.48
N GLY A 149 -6.86 5.34 32.56
CA GLY A 149 -8.03 6.00 31.96
C GLY A 149 -8.61 5.21 30.79
N GLN A 150 -9.14 4.02 31.08
CA GLN A 150 -10.08 3.31 30.21
C GLN A 150 -11.37 4.12 30.07
N GLN A 151 -11.90 4.28 28.86
CA GLN A 151 -13.35 4.41 28.69
C GLN A 151 -13.82 3.71 27.42
N SER A 152 -14.56 2.64 27.68
CA SER A 152 -15.19 1.74 26.73
C SER A 152 -16.43 2.40 26.12
N TYR A 153 -16.53 2.43 24.80
CA TYR A 153 -17.79 2.68 24.11
C TYR A 153 -18.52 1.33 23.93
N ALA A 154 -19.72 1.22 24.50
CA ALA A 154 -20.58 0.06 24.34
C ALA A 154 -21.23 0.07 22.94
N PRO A 155 -21.36 -1.09 22.26
CA PRO A 155 -22.10 -1.17 21.01
C PRO A 155 -23.62 -1.16 21.26
N GLN A 156 -24.32 -0.21 20.66
CA GLN A 156 -25.78 -0.19 20.59
C GLN A 156 -26.29 -1.34 19.69
N LYS A 157 -27.26 -2.10 20.21
CA LYS A 157 -28.00 -3.12 19.47
C LYS A 157 -29.01 -2.43 18.54
N ASN A 158 -28.80 -2.53 17.23
CA ASN A 158 -29.88 -2.27 16.26
C ASN A 158 -30.57 -3.60 15.92
N ASN A 159 -31.82 -3.66 16.36
CA ASN A 159 -32.75 -4.75 16.15
C ASN A 159 -33.37 -4.56 14.75
N TYR A 160 -32.89 -5.30 13.75
CA TYR A 160 -33.58 -5.38 12.47
C TYR A 160 -34.58 -6.53 12.54
N ASN A 161 -35.85 -6.17 12.77
CA ASN A 161 -36.96 -7.08 12.53
C ASN A 161 -37.07 -7.32 11.02
N ALA A 162 -37.11 -8.59 10.67
CA ALA A 162 -37.40 -9.08 9.34
C ALA A 162 -38.90 -8.95 9.07
N GLU A 163 -39.26 -8.44 7.89
CA GLU A 163 -40.49 -8.81 7.21
C GLU A 163 -40.24 -8.83 5.70
N ALA A 164 -40.41 -10.02 5.14
CA ALA A 164 -40.31 -10.31 3.73
C ALA A 164 -41.64 -9.94 3.05
N GLN A 165 -41.56 -9.27 1.91
CA GLN A 165 -42.58 -9.41 0.87
C GLN A 165 -41.92 -9.60 -0.49
N TYR A 166 -42.00 -10.84 -0.96
CA TYR A 166 -41.79 -11.23 -2.34
C TYR A 166 -43.12 -11.00 -3.10
N GLY A 167 -43.05 -10.26 -4.19
CA GLY A 167 -44.12 -10.02 -5.16
C GLY A 167 -43.68 -8.82 -5.98
N GLY A 168 -43.49 -8.85 -7.28
CA GLY A 168 -44.16 -9.59 -8.33
C GLY A 168 -44.17 -8.61 -9.51
N ASN A 169 -43.37 -8.93 -10.53
CA ASN A 169 -43.49 -8.57 -11.94
C ASN A 169 -44.12 -7.20 -12.29
N ASP A 170 -43.31 -6.26 -12.80
CA ASP A 170 -43.69 -5.49 -13.99
C ASP A 170 -42.46 -4.99 -14.75
N ALA A 171 -42.59 -5.01 -16.06
CA ALA A 171 -41.61 -4.60 -17.05
C ALA A 171 -41.61 -3.08 -17.19
N THR A 172 -40.41 -2.48 -17.19
CA THR A 172 -39.96 -1.30 -17.98
C THR A 172 -38.79 -0.64 -17.24
N PHE A 173 -37.59 -1.21 -17.35
CA PHE A 173 -36.36 -0.48 -17.03
C PHE A 173 -36.02 0.46 -18.20
N THR A 174 -36.83 1.51 -18.34
CA THR A 174 -36.49 2.71 -19.08
C THR A 174 -36.67 3.88 -18.13
N GLU A 175 -35.77 4.01 -17.17
CA GLU A 175 -35.57 5.26 -16.46
C GLU A 175 -34.11 5.65 -16.58
N ASP A 176 -33.90 6.53 -17.56
CA ASP A 176 -32.95 7.62 -17.55
C ASP A 176 -32.41 7.91 -16.14
N ILE A 177 -31.12 7.68 -15.97
CA ILE A 177 -30.39 8.10 -14.77
C ILE A 177 -29.82 9.49 -15.10
N PRO A 178 -30.35 10.60 -14.55
CA PRO A 178 -29.79 11.92 -14.85
C PRO A 178 -28.44 12.12 -14.15
N PHE A 179 -27.55 12.85 -14.83
CA PHE A 179 -26.19 13.26 -14.41
C PHE A 179 -26.15 14.12 -13.13
#